data_AF-A0A535WCW8-F1
#
_entry.id   AF-A0A535WCW8-F1
#
_cell.length_a   1.000
_cell.length_b   1.000
_cell.length_c   1.000
_cell.angle_alpha   90.00
_cell.angle_beta   90.00
_cell.angle_gamma   90.00
#
_symmetry.space_group_name_H-M   'P 1'
#
loop_
_entity.id
_entity.type
_entity.pdbx_description
1 polymer ?
#
loop_
_entity_poly.entity_id
_entity_poly.type
_entity_poly.pdbx_seq_one_letter_code
_entity_poly.pdbx_strand_id
1 'polypeptide(L)'
;MNDDNTVWQPIEPTVRYQMKKILVALVACSLLLTSCGATTRPATVTNPFSAGNTPTANPNAPPGNFLYTSSTEAMFLAWVNDNGALSGQTQDAQYGTDSYGNEIVNSTHGSFTGTLSNDQVSLNFGGFLGVSTITGTYSNNTLTLQIPTKDGGVGTFVFVPATSDEFNTAVSAMQTTANTTNANAAASAATAAALQSQQQAVTDANKAVSNDLSSLHNGVSDLTQSANFDSVFSGYATDWQSMQNDYQTEVNDSKNGCADGNGVTVGGDLTTIGGDDITFGGQIDTINASYSSMQQDITSLKSDWQALQQAVANNASGTPPSNYQRSDIDSAIANGNNALNNADSVVKKAKQKRATYDNEANSLNSQAQAIPGRMGC
;
A
#
# COMPACT_ATOMS: atom_id res chain seq x y z
N MET A 1 -35.99 -43.90 -19.26
CA MET A 1 -36.97 -43.39 -18.28
C MET A 1 -36.51 -41.98 -17.91
N ASN A 2 -37.38 -41.01 -18.12
CA ASN A 2 -37.14 -39.59 -17.87
C ASN A 2 -37.03 -39.35 -16.36
N ASP A 3 -35.91 -38.81 -15.91
CA ASP A 3 -35.81 -38.06 -14.65
C ASP A 3 -34.94 -36.82 -14.89
N ASP A 4 -35.45 -35.93 -15.73
CA ASP A 4 -35.09 -34.52 -15.76
C ASP A 4 -36.00 -33.80 -14.78
N ASN A 5 -35.59 -33.66 -13.52
CA ASN A 5 -36.09 -32.60 -12.64
C ASN A 5 -35.21 -32.40 -11.39
N THR A 6 -34.01 -31.85 -11.58
CA THR A 6 -33.32 -31.14 -10.50
C THR A 6 -33.40 -29.66 -10.77
N VAL A 7 -34.38 -29.03 -10.11
CA VAL A 7 -34.56 -27.59 -10.03
C VAL A 7 -33.34 -27.00 -9.32
N TRP A 8 -32.47 -26.36 -10.09
CA TRP A 8 -31.39 -25.52 -9.56
C TRP A 8 -32.01 -24.33 -8.82
N GLN A 9 -31.96 -24.36 -7.49
CA GLN A 9 -32.19 -23.15 -6.71
C GLN A 9 -30.98 -22.22 -6.88
N PRO A 10 -31.19 -20.91 -7.13
CA PRO A 10 -30.10 -19.97 -7.19
C PRO A 10 -29.47 -19.84 -5.79
N ILE A 11 -28.21 -20.22 -5.68
CA ILE A 11 -27.38 -19.91 -4.51
C ILE A 11 -27.26 -18.38 -4.46
N GLU A 12 -27.89 -17.75 -3.48
CA GLU A 12 -27.74 -16.32 -3.22
C GLU A 12 -26.27 -15.97 -2.94
N PRO A 13 -25.69 -14.93 -3.55
CA PRO A 13 -24.31 -14.55 -3.29
C PRO A 13 -24.23 -13.75 -1.98
N THR A 14 -24.15 -14.45 -0.84
CA THR A 14 -23.88 -13.86 0.48
C THR A 14 -22.38 -13.66 0.76
N VAL A 15 -21.55 -13.49 -0.28
CA VAL A 15 -20.10 -13.18 -0.14
C VAL A 15 -19.73 -11.89 -0.86
N ARG A 16 -20.55 -10.83 -0.69
CA ARG A 16 -20.24 -9.47 -1.18
C ARG A 16 -20.29 -8.39 -0.09
N TYR A 17 -19.92 -8.72 1.15
CA TYR A 17 -19.99 -7.76 2.26
C TYR A 17 -18.67 -7.44 2.98
N GLN A 18 -17.50 -7.94 2.56
CA GLN A 18 -16.22 -7.61 3.23
C GLN A 18 -15.10 -7.06 2.34
N MET A 19 -15.28 -6.97 1.01
CA MET A 19 -14.30 -6.34 0.09
C MET A 19 -14.73 -4.96 -0.41
N LYS A 20 -15.57 -4.23 0.34
CA LYS A 20 -15.94 -2.82 0.06
C LYS A 20 -15.33 -1.81 1.04
N LYS A 21 -14.28 -2.19 1.78
CA LYS A 21 -13.61 -1.30 2.76
C LYS A 21 -12.16 -0.91 2.42
N ILE A 22 -11.65 -1.23 1.24
CA ILE A 22 -10.29 -0.82 0.80
C ILE A 22 -10.36 0.08 -0.45
N LEU A 23 -11.41 0.88 -0.59
CA LEU A 23 -11.48 1.87 -1.67
C LEU A 23 -12.24 3.14 -1.27
N VAL A 24 -11.89 3.73 -0.13
CA VAL A 24 -12.19 5.14 0.20
C VAL A 24 -11.03 5.68 1.05
N ALA A 25 -9.93 6.05 0.39
CA ALA A 25 -8.85 6.80 1.03
C ALA A 25 -8.12 7.69 0.01
N LEU A 26 -8.87 8.29 -0.92
CA LEU A 26 -8.35 9.32 -1.81
C LEU A 26 -9.43 10.38 -1.99
N VAL A 27 -9.03 11.64 -1.76
CA VAL A 27 -9.82 12.89 -1.85
C VAL A 27 -10.59 13.26 -0.58
N ALA A 28 -9.88 13.87 0.39
CA ALA A 28 -10.38 15.00 1.19
C ALA A 28 -9.27 15.56 2.11
N CYS A 29 -8.24 16.19 1.54
CA CYS A 29 -7.44 17.17 2.28
C CYS A 29 -7.70 18.55 1.67
N SER A 30 -8.89 19.06 1.99
CA SER A 30 -9.28 20.43 1.70
C SER A 30 -8.45 21.37 2.57
N LEU A 31 -7.55 22.09 1.93
CA LEU A 31 -6.94 23.32 2.40
C LEU A 31 -8.02 24.24 3.01
N LEU A 32 -7.95 24.49 4.31
CA LEU A 32 -8.61 25.61 4.96
C LEU A 32 -7.53 26.49 5.60
N LEU A 33 -7.05 27.43 4.79
CA LEU A 33 -6.43 28.66 5.24
C LEU A 33 -7.54 29.59 5.74
N THR A 34 -7.57 29.86 7.04
CA THR A 34 -8.31 31.00 7.60
C THR A 34 -7.44 31.69 8.64
N SER A 35 -7.01 32.89 8.27
CA SER A 35 -6.48 33.96 9.11
C SER A 35 -7.48 34.39 10.19
N CYS A 36 -7.01 34.84 11.35
CA CYS A 36 -7.26 36.18 11.88
C CYS A 36 -6.60 36.38 13.25
N GLY A 37 -6.17 37.62 13.50
CA GLY A 37 -5.20 37.98 14.53
C GLY A 37 -5.71 38.11 15.97
N ALA A 38 -4.81 38.52 16.86
CA ALA A 38 -5.14 39.37 17.99
C ALA A 38 -3.91 40.15 18.49
N THR A 39 -4.10 41.45 18.50
CA THR A 39 -3.30 42.57 19.00
C THR A 39 -2.92 42.42 20.48
N THR A 40 -1.66 42.69 20.85
CA THR A 40 -1.32 43.08 22.23
C THR A 40 -0.40 44.30 22.26
N ARG A 41 -0.66 45.13 23.28
CA ARG A 41 -0.34 46.54 23.44
C ARG A 41 0.97 46.69 24.27
N PRO A 42 1.79 47.74 24.06
CA PRO A 42 3.06 47.87 24.77
C PRO A 42 2.87 48.28 26.23
N ALA A 43 3.70 47.71 27.12
CA ALA A 43 3.85 48.11 28.50
C ALA A 43 4.95 49.17 28.62
N THR A 44 4.58 50.32 29.19
CA THR A 44 5.50 51.39 29.57
C THR A 44 6.30 50.95 30.81
N VAL A 45 7.63 50.88 30.68
CA VAL A 45 8.54 50.73 31.83
C VAL A 45 9.32 52.03 31.97
N THR A 46 9.00 52.78 33.02
CA THR A 46 9.85 53.83 33.57
C THR A 46 10.79 53.23 34.59
N ASN A 47 12.08 53.55 34.54
CA ASN A 47 12.85 53.64 35.77
C ASN A 47 13.95 54.72 35.72
N PRO A 48 14.22 55.36 36.88
CA PRO A 48 15.12 56.51 37.02
C PRO A 48 16.55 56.04 37.32
N PHE A 49 17.57 56.88 37.13
CA PHE A 49 18.59 57.19 38.16
C PHE A 49 19.61 58.24 37.67
N SER A 50 20.18 58.89 38.68
CA SER A 50 20.87 60.18 38.70
C SER A 50 22.33 60.20 38.23
N ALA A 51 22.80 61.44 38.07
CA ALA A 51 24.08 61.94 37.58
C ALA A 51 25.35 61.55 38.36
N GLY A 52 26.47 61.52 37.63
CA GLY A 52 27.86 61.54 38.11
C GLY A 52 28.84 61.95 36.99
N ASN A 53 29.84 62.78 37.31
CA ASN A 53 30.61 63.67 36.41
C ASN A 53 31.50 63.04 35.31
N THR A 54 31.73 63.88 34.29
CA THR A 54 32.14 63.68 32.88
C THR A 54 33.64 63.67 32.55
N PRO A 55 34.08 62.81 31.61
CA PRO A 55 35.13 63.07 30.62
C PRO A 55 34.54 63.70 29.34
N THR A 56 35.28 64.58 28.67
CA THR A 56 34.79 65.40 27.55
C THR A 56 34.54 64.61 26.26
N ALA A 57 33.28 64.66 25.83
CA ALA A 57 32.68 64.00 24.67
C ALA A 57 32.99 64.64 23.31
N ASN A 58 32.87 63.84 22.25
CA ASN A 58 32.51 64.34 20.92
C ASN A 58 30.97 64.33 20.79
N PRO A 59 30.29 65.50 20.80
CA PRO A 59 28.84 65.62 21.03
C PRO A 59 27.93 65.34 19.81
N ASN A 60 28.45 64.88 18.68
CA ASN A 60 27.73 64.96 17.40
C ASN A 60 27.20 63.65 16.79
N ALA A 61 27.33 62.48 17.43
CA ALA A 61 26.63 61.29 16.95
C ALA A 61 25.21 61.24 17.54
N PRO A 62 24.16 61.41 16.72
CA PRO A 62 22.80 61.40 17.21
C PRO A 62 22.44 60.01 17.79
N PRO A 63 21.54 59.96 18.79
CA PRO A 63 20.81 58.73 19.12
C PRO A 63 20.26 58.14 17.82
N GLY A 64 20.43 56.83 17.64
CA GLY A 64 20.22 56.24 16.34
C GLY A 64 19.84 54.77 16.45
N ASN A 65 19.00 54.38 15.51
CA ASN A 65 18.61 53.02 15.24
C ASN A 65 19.35 52.57 13.99
N PHE A 66 20.02 51.44 14.05
CA PHE A 66 20.87 50.92 13.00
C PHE A 66 20.46 49.50 12.67
N LEU A 67 20.39 49.17 11.39
CA LEU A 67 20.01 47.85 10.90
C LEU A 67 21.11 47.31 9.98
N TYR A 68 21.52 46.09 10.25
CA TYR A 68 22.21 45.23 9.32
C TYR A 68 21.20 44.22 8.78
N THR A 69 21.19 43.98 7.47
CA THR A 69 20.40 42.91 6.84
C THR A 69 21.26 42.11 5.87
N SER A 70 20.98 40.81 5.82
CA SER A 70 21.47 39.87 4.82
C SER A 70 20.33 38.91 4.43
N SER A 71 20.63 37.91 3.61
CA SER A 71 19.63 36.88 3.27
C SER A 71 19.26 35.96 4.43
N THR A 72 20.08 35.89 5.49
CA THR A 72 19.90 34.94 6.60
C THR A 72 19.91 35.59 7.97
N GLU A 73 20.04 36.90 8.05
CA GLU A 73 20.21 37.60 9.32
C GLU A 73 19.75 39.05 9.22
N ALA A 74 19.06 39.53 10.26
CA ALA A 74 18.77 40.93 10.48
C ALA A 74 19.14 41.30 11.92
N MET A 75 20.04 42.28 12.08
CA MET A 75 20.47 42.77 13.39
C MET A 75 20.10 44.23 13.54
N PHE A 76 19.31 44.56 14.55
CA PHE A 76 18.85 45.90 14.85
C PHE A 76 19.46 46.39 16.17
N LEU A 77 20.15 47.53 16.12
CA LEU A 77 20.76 48.21 17.27
C LEU A 77 20.03 49.53 17.50
N ALA A 78 19.46 49.71 18.68
CA ALA A 78 18.90 50.97 19.13
C ALA A 78 19.72 51.49 20.30
N TRP A 79 20.39 52.65 20.14
CA TRP A 79 21.20 53.22 21.21
C TRP A 79 20.86 54.67 21.55
N VAL A 80 21.35 55.07 22.71
CA VAL A 80 21.44 56.45 23.18
C VAL A 80 22.91 56.77 23.40
N ASN A 81 23.31 57.97 22.98
CA ASN A 81 24.66 58.51 23.20
C ASN A 81 24.58 59.66 24.19
N ASP A 82 25.13 59.46 25.39
CA ASP A 82 25.33 60.51 26.39
C ASP A 82 26.81 60.83 26.49
N ASN A 83 27.24 61.90 25.82
CA ASN A 83 28.60 62.39 25.92
C ASN A 83 29.68 61.34 25.58
N GLY A 84 29.43 60.51 24.57
CA GLY A 84 30.34 59.45 24.13
C GLY A 84 30.17 58.13 24.89
N ALA A 85 29.35 58.08 25.94
CA ALA A 85 28.90 56.84 26.55
C ALA A 85 27.66 56.31 25.82
N LEU A 86 27.73 55.07 25.35
CA LEU A 86 26.65 54.40 24.63
C LEU A 86 25.89 53.45 25.56
N SER A 87 24.57 53.43 25.44
CA SER A 87 23.71 52.40 26.02
C SER A 87 22.58 52.06 25.07
N GLY A 88 22.19 50.79 24.99
CA GLY A 88 21.21 50.39 23.98
C GLY A 88 20.67 48.97 24.12
N GLN A 89 19.85 48.60 23.14
CA GLN A 89 19.28 47.27 22.96
C GLN A 89 19.63 46.75 21.57
N THR A 90 19.80 45.45 21.47
CA THR A 90 19.96 44.71 20.23
C THR A 90 18.81 43.73 20.05
N GLN A 91 18.36 43.58 18.82
CA GLN A 91 17.52 42.48 18.38
C GLN A 91 18.21 41.81 17.21
N ASP A 92 18.28 40.49 17.25
CA ASP A 92 18.89 39.68 16.20
C ASP A 92 17.86 38.65 15.75
N ALA A 93 17.64 38.55 14.44
CA ALA A 93 16.79 37.56 13.81
C ALA A 93 17.61 36.78 12.80
N GLN A 94 17.78 35.48 13.04
CA GLN A 94 18.58 34.60 12.21
C GLN A 94 17.70 33.53 11.56
N TYR A 95 17.84 33.39 10.26
CA TYR A 95 17.32 32.27 9.49
C TYR A 95 18.15 31.02 9.80
N GLY A 96 17.48 29.90 10.05
CA GLY A 96 18.15 28.62 10.26
C GLY A 96 17.16 27.47 10.23
N THR A 97 17.64 26.29 10.59
CA THR A 97 16.86 25.05 10.54
C THR A 97 16.69 24.48 11.94
N ASP A 98 15.48 24.00 12.27
CA ASP A 98 15.18 23.33 13.53
C ASP A 98 15.66 21.87 13.57
N SER A 99 15.45 21.18 14.70
CA SER A 99 15.85 19.77 14.86
C SER A 99 15.05 18.78 14.00
N TYR A 100 13.95 19.22 13.39
CA TYR A 100 13.09 18.42 12.50
C TYR A 100 13.37 18.71 11.02
N GLY A 101 14.30 19.62 10.71
CA GLY A 101 14.62 20.00 9.34
C GLY A 101 13.73 21.11 8.78
N ASN A 102 12.90 21.78 9.59
CA ASN A 102 12.10 22.92 9.13
C ASN A 102 12.93 24.19 9.17
N GLU A 103 12.75 25.04 8.15
CA GLU A 103 13.31 26.38 8.16
C GLU A 103 12.52 27.27 9.13
N ILE A 104 13.25 28.02 9.95
CA ILE A 104 12.72 28.88 11.00
C ILE A 104 13.48 30.21 11.05
N VAL A 105 12.86 31.21 11.66
CA VAL A 105 13.52 32.47 12.01
C VAL A 105 13.58 32.56 13.53
N ASN A 106 14.78 32.47 14.09
CA ASN A 106 15.00 32.61 15.51
C ASN A 106 15.29 34.07 15.83
N SER A 107 14.58 34.63 16.81
CA SER A 107 14.83 35.98 17.29
C SER A 107 15.38 35.95 18.70
N THR A 108 16.39 36.76 18.94
CA THR A 108 17.05 36.93 20.23
C THR A 108 17.21 38.42 20.49
N HIS A 109 17.22 38.84 21.76
CA HIS A 109 17.41 40.24 22.12
C HIS A 109 18.34 40.39 23.34
N GLY A 110 18.98 41.54 23.47
CA GLY A 110 19.90 41.82 24.57
C GLY A 110 20.16 43.31 24.73
N SER A 111 20.78 43.69 25.84
CA SER A 111 21.25 45.06 26.07
C SER A 111 22.76 45.16 25.84
N PHE A 112 23.23 46.38 25.59
CA PHE A 112 24.64 46.69 25.53
C PHE A 112 24.98 48.05 26.12
N THR A 113 26.24 48.22 26.48
CA THR A 113 26.87 49.51 26.79
C THR A 113 28.04 49.72 25.84
N GLY A 114 28.62 50.92 25.81
CA GLY A 114 29.78 51.16 24.95
C GLY A 114 30.35 52.55 25.03
N THR A 115 31.31 52.83 24.16
CA THR A 115 31.92 54.14 24.00
C THR A 115 32.06 54.52 22.53
N LEU A 116 31.99 55.82 22.25
CA LEU A 116 32.27 56.43 20.95
C LEU A 116 33.32 57.54 21.14
N SER A 117 34.48 57.39 20.50
CA SER A 117 35.56 58.39 20.56
C SER A 117 36.32 58.44 19.23
N ASN A 118 36.47 59.63 18.64
CA ASN A 118 37.16 59.83 17.36
C ASN A 118 36.69 58.84 16.27
N ASP A 119 35.38 58.73 16.10
CA ASP A 119 34.71 57.81 15.16
C ASP A 119 34.93 56.30 15.45
N GLN A 120 35.65 55.93 16.51
CA GLN A 120 35.80 54.55 16.97
C GLN A 120 34.69 54.18 17.95
N VAL A 121 34.06 53.03 17.71
CA VAL A 121 32.99 52.47 18.54
C VAL A 121 33.50 51.22 19.24
N SER A 122 33.18 51.08 20.53
CA SER A 122 33.37 49.85 21.30
C SER A 122 32.08 49.51 22.04
N LEU A 123 31.45 48.39 21.72
CA LEU A 123 30.19 47.91 22.30
C LEU A 123 30.42 46.67 23.14
N ASN A 124 29.90 46.66 24.36
CA ASN A 124 29.89 45.53 25.27
C ASN A 124 28.49 44.94 25.36
N PHE A 125 28.30 43.79 24.73
CA PHE A 125 27.07 43.01 24.81
C PHE A 125 27.21 42.03 25.98
N GLY A 126 26.24 42.00 26.90
CA GLY A 126 26.30 41.20 28.13
C GLY A 126 26.25 39.68 27.93
N GLY A 127 27.11 39.11 27.07
CA GLY A 127 27.17 37.70 26.71
C GLY A 127 26.24 37.28 25.57
N PHE A 128 25.37 38.18 25.10
CA PHE A 128 24.35 37.89 24.07
C PHE A 128 24.92 37.31 22.76
N LEU A 129 26.06 37.85 22.30
CA LEU A 129 26.73 37.38 21.08
C LEU A 129 27.84 36.37 21.38
N GLY A 130 27.90 35.81 22.60
CA GLY A 130 29.03 34.97 23.04
C GLY A 130 30.37 35.73 23.16
N VAL A 131 30.36 37.04 22.93
CA VAL A 131 31.53 37.93 22.96
C VAL A 131 31.25 39.10 23.88
N SER A 132 32.27 39.55 24.60
CA SER A 132 32.13 40.63 25.58
C SER A 132 32.31 42.02 24.98
N THR A 133 33.13 42.18 23.93
CA THR A 133 33.41 43.50 23.34
C THR A 133 33.56 43.41 21.83
N ILE A 134 32.77 44.18 21.11
CA ILE A 134 32.81 44.35 19.65
C ILE A 134 33.32 45.76 19.36
N THR A 135 34.24 45.89 18.41
CA THR A 135 34.80 47.19 18.02
C THR A 135 34.43 47.52 16.58
N GLY A 136 34.49 48.80 16.23
CA GLY A 136 34.06 49.26 14.93
C GLY A 136 34.29 50.76 14.71
N THR A 137 33.72 51.27 13.63
CA THR A 137 33.77 52.69 13.29
C THR A 137 32.40 53.24 12.98
N TYR A 138 32.12 54.48 13.40
CA TYR A 138 30.93 55.23 13.04
C TYR A 138 31.33 56.44 12.20
N SER A 139 31.01 56.42 10.91
CA SER A 139 31.34 57.50 9.99
C SER A 139 30.28 57.63 8.91
N ASN A 140 29.99 58.85 8.46
CA ASN A 140 28.99 59.13 7.42
C ASN A 140 27.64 58.46 7.69
N ASN A 141 27.19 58.51 8.95
CA ASN A 141 25.94 57.89 9.41
C ASN A 141 25.88 56.36 9.25
N THR A 142 27.03 55.69 9.06
CA THR A 142 27.14 54.24 8.91
C THR A 142 27.95 53.69 10.08
N LEU A 143 27.44 52.63 10.70
CA LEU A 143 28.13 51.91 11.77
C LEU A 143 28.72 50.63 11.19
N THR A 144 30.05 50.49 11.23
CA THR A 144 30.74 49.27 10.80
C THR A 144 31.28 48.56 12.02
N LEU A 145 30.85 47.33 12.28
CA LEU A 145 31.30 46.51 13.42
C LEU A 145 32.12 45.30 12.95
N GLN A 146 33.13 44.94 13.73
CA GLN A 146 33.91 43.72 13.56
C GLN A 146 33.39 42.65 14.54
N ILE A 147 32.56 41.73 14.03
CA ILE A 147 31.85 40.74 14.85
C ILE A 147 32.44 39.35 14.59
N PRO A 148 32.82 38.59 15.64
CA PRO A 148 33.23 37.19 15.46
C PRO A 148 32.13 36.34 14.81
N THR A 149 32.50 35.53 13.83
CA THR A 149 31.58 34.65 13.12
C THR A 149 31.58 33.25 13.74
N LYS A 150 30.53 32.47 13.45
CA LYS A 150 30.39 31.08 13.93
C LYS A 150 31.55 30.17 13.48
N ASP A 151 32.21 30.51 12.37
CA ASP A 151 33.37 29.79 11.85
C ASP A 151 34.70 30.17 12.54
N GLY A 152 34.64 30.99 13.59
CA GLY A 152 35.82 31.44 14.35
C GLY A 152 36.59 32.61 13.71
N GLY A 153 36.09 33.16 12.60
CA GLY A 153 36.64 34.37 11.96
C GLY A 153 36.09 35.65 12.58
N VAL A 154 36.50 36.80 12.02
CA VAL A 154 35.91 38.12 12.32
C VAL A 154 35.33 38.68 11.03
N GLY A 155 34.01 38.90 11.02
CA GLY A 155 33.29 39.49 9.90
C GLY A 155 33.12 40.99 10.08
N THR A 156 33.04 41.72 8.97
CA THR A 156 32.72 43.15 8.96
C THR A 156 31.24 43.34 8.63
N PHE A 157 30.50 43.92 9.56
CA PHE A 157 29.06 44.13 9.46
C PHE A 157 28.76 45.61 9.34
N VAL A 158 28.10 45.99 8.25
CA VAL A 158 27.79 47.39 7.94
C VAL A 158 26.32 47.64 8.26
N PHE A 159 26.08 48.46 9.27
CA PHE A 159 24.76 48.87 9.69
C PHE A 159 24.44 50.26 9.16
N VAL A 160 23.23 50.40 8.63
CA VAL A 160 22.69 51.65 8.12
C VAL A 160 21.59 52.18 9.05
N PRO A 161 21.33 53.49 9.10
CA PRO A 161 20.22 54.03 9.87
C PRO A 161 18.89 53.42 9.42
N ALA A 162 18.06 52.99 10.36
CA ALA A 162 16.79 52.34 10.07
C ALA A 162 15.78 52.51 11.21
N THR A 163 14.55 52.14 10.97
CA THR A 163 13.43 52.14 11.91
C THR A 163 13.13 50.72 12.42
N SER A 164 12.35 50.61 13.48
CA SER A 164 11.82 49.31 13.92
C SER A 164 10.95 48.65 12.84
N ASP A 165 10.29 49.44 12.01
CA ASP A 165 9.42 48.95 10.93
C ASP A 165 10.25 48.30 9.81
N GLU A 166 11.42 48.84 9.49
CA GLU A 166 12.36 48.25 8.53
C GLU A 166 12.94 46.93 9.05
N PHE A 167 13.27 46.84 10.34
CA PHE A 167 13.66 45.57 10.96
C PHE A 167 12.52 44.54 10.89
N ASN A 168 11.31 44.91 11.30
CA ASN A 168 10.15 44.02 11.23
C ASN A 168 9.83 43.58 9.80
N THR A 169 10.06 44.44 8.81
CA THR A 169 9.94 44.12 7.39
C THR A 169 10.97 43.06 6.97
N ALA A 170 12.23 43.22 7.38
CA ALA A 170 13.28 42.24 7.10
C ALA A 170 12.99 40.88 7.76
N VAL A 171 12.55 40.87 9.02
CA VAL A 171 12.14 39.65 9.73
C VAL A 171 10.95 38.99 9.04
N SER A 172 9.93 39.75 8.65
CA SER A 172 8.77 39.24 7.94
C SER A 172 9.17 38.59 6.60
N ALA A 173 10.10 39.20 5.85
CA ALA A 173 10.60 38.61 4.60
C ALA A 173 11.33 37.27 4.83
N MET A 174 12.13 37.16 5.89
CA MET A 174 12.77 35.89 6.28
C MET A 174 11.72 34.83 6.67
N GLN A 175 10.70 35.22 7.43
CA GLN A 175 9.60 34.31 7.82
C GLN A 175 8.80 33.83 6.61
N THR A 176 8.50 34.71 5.65
CA THR A 176 7.86 34.32 4.39
C THR A 176 8.71 33.31 3.64
N THR A 177 10.03 33.55 3.56
CA THR A 177 10.96 32.62 2.90
C THR A 177 10.96 31.24 3.58
N ALA A 178 11.07 31.20 4.92
CA ALA A 178 11.03 29.96 5.70
C ALA A 178 9.72 29.18 5.45
N ASN A 179 8.58 29.87 5.52
CA ASN A 179 7.26 29.28 5.28
C ASN A 179 7.11 28.73 3.85
N THR A 180 7.59 29.45 2.83
CA THR A 180 7.56 28.98 1.45
C THR A 180 8.44 27.76 1.25
N THR A 181 9.66 27.75 1.81
CA THR A 181 10.55 26.58 1.74
C THR A 181 9.91 25.36 2.39
N ASN A 182 9.35 25.50 3.59
CA ASN A 182 8.67 24.40 4.30
C ASN A 182 7.46 23.88 3.52
N ALA A 183 6.65 24.77 2.94
CA ALA A 183 5.50 24.39 2.10
C ALA A 183 5.93 23.60 0.85
N ASN A 184 7.00 24.04 0.18
CA ASN A 184 7.55 23.35 -0.99
C ASN A 184 8.12 21.97 -0.64
N ALA A 185 8.82 21.86 0.50
CA ALA A 185 9.32 20.59 1.01
C ALA A 185 8.17 19.62 1.32
N ALA A 186 7.12 20.09 2.01
CA ALA A 186 5.94 19.30 2.31
C ALA A 186 5.20 18.83 1.03
N ALA A 187 5.03 19.71 0.04
CA ALA A 187 4.43 19.36 -1.25
C ALA A 187 5.24 18.30 -2.02
N SER A 188 6.57 18.42 -1.99
CA SER A 188 7.48 17.45 -2.60
C SER A 188 7.40 16.09 -1.92
N ALA A 189 7.38 16.06 -0.58
CA ALA A 189 7.22 14.84 0.21
C ALA A 189 5.86 14.16 -0.06
N ALA A 190 4.77 14.93 -0.14
CA ALA A 190 3.45 14.41 -0.47
C ALA A 190 3.41 13.80 -1.89
N THR A 191 4.06 14.44 -2.86
CA THR A 191 4.17 13.91 -4.23
C THR A 191 4.96 12.60 -4.27
N ALA A 192 6.08 12.54 -3.55
CA ALA A 192 6.89 11.32 -3.45
C ALA A 192 6.12 10.16 -2.80
N ALA A 193 5.39 10.42 -1.71
CA ALA A 193 4.57 9.42 -1.03
C ALA A 193 3.41 8.91 -1.92
N ALA A 194 2.75 9.81 -2.66
CA ALA A 194 1.72 9.44 -3.63
C ALA A 194 2.29 8.56 -4.74
N LEU A 195 3.48 8.89 -5.25
CA LEU A 195 4.17 8.08 -6.26
C LEU A 195 4.50 6.69 -5.71
N GLN A 196 5.11 6.60 -4.53
CA GLN A 196 5.43 5.32 -3.90
C GLN A 196 4.19 4.44 -3.71
N SER A 197 3.05 5.03 -3.35
CA SER A 197 1.78 4.30 -3.21
C SER A 197 1.28 3.73 -4.54
N GLN A 198 1.43 4.49 -5.64
CA GLN A 198 1.10 3.99 -6.99
C GLN A 198 2.01 2.83 -7.41
N GLN A 199 3.31 2.93 -7.14
CA GLN A 199 4.29 1.88 -7.45
C GLN A 199 4.00 0.58 -6.67
N GLN A 200 3.62 0.71 -5.40
CA GLN A 200 3.22 -0.42 -4.57
C GLN A 200 1.95 -1.09 -5.11
N ALA A 201 0.95 -0.31 -5.53
CA ALA A 201 -0.28 -0.85 -6.10
C ALA A 201 -0.03 -1.70 -7.36
N VAL A 202 0.91 -1.30 -8.23
CA VAL A 202 1.30 -2.11 -9.39
C VAL A 202 2.02 -3.39 -8.97
N THR A 203 2.89 -3.32 -7.97
CA THR A 203 3.59 -4.48 -7.42
C THR A 203 2.60 -5.52 -6.86
N ASP A 204 1.63 -5.06 -6.07
CA ASP A 204 0.62 -5.93 -5.47
C ASP A 204 -0.30 -6.55 -6.53
N ALA A 205 -0.72 -5.75 -7.53
CA ALA A 205 -1.55 -6.25 -8.63
C ALA A 205 -0.80 -7.27 -9.52
N ASN A 206 0.49 -7.05 -9.78
CA ASN A 206 1.33 -8.05 -10.48
C ASN A 206 1.40 -9.36 -9.68
N LYS A 207 1.54 -9.28 -8.36
CA LYS A 207 1.56 -10.47 -7.49
C LYS A 207 0.23 -11.21 -7.51
N ALA A 208 -0.89 -10.49 -7.48
CA ALA A 208 -2.22 -11.07 -7.51
C ALA A 208 -2.45 -11.88 -8.80
N VAL A 209 -2.15 -11.28 -9.97
CA VAL A 209 -2.18 -11.98 -11.27
C VAL A 209 -1.26 -13.22 -11.28
N SER A 210 -0.06 -13.12 -10.70
CA SER A 210 0.86 -14.27 -10.60
C SER A 210 0.26 -15.44 -9.82
N ASN A 211 -0.40 -15.14 -8.70
CA ASN A 211 -1.03 -16.15 -7.85
C ASN A 211 -2.18 -16.83 -8.60
N ASP A 212 -3.04 -16.04 -9.24
CA ASP A 212 -4.18 -16.56 -10.00
C ASP A 212 -3.76 -17.41 -11.20
N LEU A 213 -2.69 -17.02 -11.91
CA LEU A 213 -2.10 -17.85 -12.97
C LEU A 213 -1.58 -19.19 -12.43
N SER A 214 -0.97 -19.19 -11.24
CA SER A 214 -0.46 -20.41 -10.60
C SER A 214 -1.59 -21.31 -10.11
N SER A 215 -2.62 -20.74 -9.46
CA SER A 215 -3.82 -21.45 -9.03
C SER A 215 -4.53 -22.07 -10.23
N LEU A 216 -4.72 -21.31 -11.32
CA LEU A 216 -5.36 -21.82 -12.53
C LEU A 216 -4.54 -22.95 -13.17
N HIS A 217 -3.21 -22.85 -13.20
CA HIS A 217 -2.34 -23.91 -13.69
C HIS A 217 -2.48 -25.21 -12.87
N ASN A 218 -2.46 -25.09 -11.54
CA ASN A 218 -2.67 -26.24 -10.65
C ASN A 218 -4.08 -26.83 -10.82
N GLY A 219 -5.10 -25.98 -10.90
CA GLY A 219 -6.48 -26.39 -11.15
C GLY A 219 -6.65 -27.18 -12.44
N VAL A 220 -5.96 -26.79 -13.53
CA VAL A 220 -5.93 -27.57 -14.79
C VAL A 220 -5.35 -28.98 -14.56
N SER A 221 -4.25 -29.09 -13.81
CA SER A 221 -3.62 -30.36 -13.49
C SER A 221 -4.55 -31.25 -12.65
N ASP A 222 -5.11 -30.70 -11.58
CA ASP A 222 -5.98 -31.42 -10.65
C ASP A 222 -7.26 -31.89 -11.32
N LEU A 223 -7.87 -31.04 -12.15
CA LEU A 223 -9.05 -31.42 -12.93
C LEU A 223 -8.74 -32.52 -13.94
N THR A 224 -7.58 -32.45 -14.61
CA THR A 224 -7.15 -33.48 -15.57
C THR A 224 -6.93 -34.82 -14.88
N GLN A 225 -6.28 -34.82 -13.71
CA GLN A 225 -6.08 -36.03 -12.92
C GLN A 225 -7.40 -36.59 -12.38
N SER A 226 -8.28 -35.72 -11.89
CA SER A 226 -9.61 -36.10 -11.40
C SER A 226 -10.52 -36.60 -12.52
N ALA A 227 -10.30 -36.17 -13.76
CA ALA A 227 -11.02 -36.69 -14.92
C ALA A 227 -10.49 -38.06 -15.40
N ASN A 228 -9.76 -38.81 -14.57
CA ASN A 228 -9.35 -40.18 -14.88
C ASN A 228 -10.30 -41.21 -14.22
N PHE A 229 -11.02 -41.98 -15.04
CA PHE A 229 -11.93 -43.04 -14.58
C PHE A 229 -11.35 -44.46 -14.71
N ASP A 230 -10.08 -44.62 -15.04
CA ASP A 230 -9.49 -45.95 -15.30
C ASP A 230 -9.62 -46.89 -14.10
N SER A 231 -9.34 -46.39 -12.89
CA SER A 231 -9.50 -47.18 -11.67
C SER A 231 -10.95 -47.56 -11.41
N VAL A 232 -11.89 -46.64 -11.65
CA VAL A 232 -13.34 -46.90 -11.49
C VAL A 232 -13.77 -48.00 -12.45
N PHE A 233 -13.44 -47.89 -13.73
CA PHE A 233 -13.84 -48.89 -14.72
C PHE A 233 -13.07 -50.21 -14.63
N SER A 234 -11.94 -50.25 -13.93
CA SER A 234 -11.29 -51.51 -13.57
C SER A 234 -12.08 -52.30 -12.52
N GLY A 235 -12.79 -51.62 -11.61
CA GLY A 235 -13.77 -52.24 -10.69
C GLY A 235 -14.88 -52.91 -11.48
N TYR A 236 -15.59 -52.13 -12.30
CA TYR A 236 -16.69 -52.63 -13.14
C TYR A 236 -16.26 -53.83 -14.00
N ALA A 237 -15.08 -53.76 -14.61
CA ALA A 237 -14.58 -54.85 -15.45
C ALA A 237 -14.34 -56.14 -14.66
N THR A 238 -13.83 -56.02 -13.43
CA THR A 238 -13.56 -57.17 -12.54
C THR A 238 -14.87 -57.81 -12.09
N ASP A 239 -15.80 -57.00 -11.60
CA ASP A 239 -17.08 -57.50 -11.09
C ASP A 239 -17.96 -58.06 -12.21
N TRP A 240 -17.95 -57.44 -13.39
CA TRP A 240 -18.60 -57.99 -14.58
C TRP A 240 -18.03 -59.36 -14.98
N GLN A 241 -16.72 -59.53 -14.91
CA GLN A 241 -16.08 -60.81 -15.22
C GLN A 241 -16.47 -61.89 -14.19
N SER A 242 -16.51 -61.56 -12.90
CA SER A 242 -17.00 -62.45 -11.85
C SER A 242 -18.44 -62.88 -12.14
N MET A 243 -19.29 -61.93 -12.48
CA MET A 243 -20.70 -62.17 -12.79
C MET A 243 -20.90 -63.13 -13.97
N GLN A 244 -20.05 -63.01 -15.00
CA GLN A 244 -20.03 -63.93 -16.14
C GLN A 244 -19.61 -65.36 -15.73
N ASN A 245 -18.62 -65.49 -14.85
CA ASN A 245 -18.16 -66.79 -14.36
C ASN A 245 -19.22 -67.47 -13.48
N ASP A 246 -19.88 -66.69 -12.62
CA ASP A 246 -20.97 -67.16 -11.76
C ASP A 246 -22.15 -67.64 -12.59
N TYR A 247 -22.56 -66.88 -13.61
CA TYR A 247 -23.62 -67.29 -14.53
C TYR A 247 -23.31 -68.63 -15.20
N GLN A 248 -22.08 -68.85 -15.67
CA GLN A 248 -21.70 -70.12 -16.29
C GLN A 248 -21.70 -71.28 -15.29
N THR A 249 -21.34 -71.01 -14.04
CA THR A 249 -21.41 -71.99 -12.95
C THR A 249 -22.86 -72.37 -12.69
N GLU A 250 -23.76 -71.40 -12.51
CA GLU A 250 -25.20 -71.63 -12.33
C GLU A 250 -25.80 -72.43 -13.51
N VAL A 251 -25.42 -72.10 -14.75
CA VAL A 251 -25.84 -72.85 -15.95
C VAL A 251 -25.37 -74.30 -15.91
N ASN A 252 -24.14 -74.56 -15.46
CA ASN A 252 -23.61 -75.92 -15.41
C ASN A 252 -24.20 -76.74 -14.26
N ASP A 253 -24.36 -76.13 -13.09
CA ASP A 253 -25.00 -76.76 -11.93
C ASP A 253 -26.44 -77.14 -12.26
N SER A 254 -27.16 -76.28 -12.98
CA SER A 254 -28.54 -76.56 -13.43
C SER A 254 -28.66 -77.82 -14.31
N LYS A 255 -27.60 -78.21 -15.02
CA LYS A 255 -27.57 -79.44 -15.84
C LYS A 255 -27.30 -80.69 -15.00
N ASN A 256 -26.62 -80.55 -13.87
CA ASN A 256 -26.20 -81.66 -13.00
C ASN A 256 -27.24 -82.01 -11.92
N GLY A 257 -28.37 -81.28 -11.89
CA GLY A 257 -29.49 -81.52 -10.98
C GLY A 257 -29.41 -80.67 -9.71
N CYS A 258 -30.47 -80.72 -8.89
CA CYS A 258 -30.69 -79.88 -7.71
C CYS A 258 -29.72 -80.13 -6.52
N ALA A 259 -28.51 -80.66 -6.72
CA ALA A 259 -27.58 -81.03 -5.66
C ALA A 259 -26.58 -79.90 -5.34
N ASP A 260 -26.71 -79.34 -4.13
CA ASP A 260 -25.76 -78.49 -3.42
C ASP A 260 -25.22 -77.27 -4.18
N GLY A 261 -26.13 -76.34 -4.52
CA GLY A 261 -25.77 -75.03 -5.06
C GLY A 261 -24.84 -74.30 -4.09
N ASN A 262 -23.59 -74.09 -4.52
CA ASN A 262 -22.54 -73.43 -3.75
C ASN A 262 -22.74 -71.91 -3.62
N GLY A 263 -23.97 -71.39 -3.71
CA GLY A 263 -24.36 -70.05 -3.28
C GLY A 263 -23.64 -68.85 -3.89
N VAL A 264 -22.71 -69.02 -4.83
CA VAL A 264 -22.15 -67.89 -5.58
C VAL A 264 -23.19 -67.54 -6.62
N THR A 265 -23.80 -66.37 -6.43
CA THR A 265 -24.97 -65.98 -7.23
C THR A 265 -24.63 -64.74 -8.02
N VAL A 266 -25.07 -64.75 -9.28
CA VAL A 266 -25.02 -63.59 -10.17
C VAL A 266 -25.63 -62.32 -9.51
N GLY A 267 -26.60 -62.50 -8.60
CA GLY A 267 -27.20 -61.40 -7.83
C GLY A 267 -26.27 -60.76 -6.79
N GLY A 268 -25.31 -61.51 -6.24
CA GLY A 268 -24.27 -60.99 -5.35
C GLY A 268 -23.35 -60.02 -6.09
N ASP A 269 -22.81 -60.43 -7.23
CA ASP A 269 -21.93 -59.59 -8.06
C ASP A 269 -22.66 -58.36 -8.63
N LEU A 270 -23.95 -58.49 -8.96
CA LEU A 270 -24.76 -57.33 -9.32
C LEU A 270 -24.78 -56.25 -8.21
N THR A 271 -24.74 -56.66 -6.94
CA THR A 271 -24.67 -55.73 -5.81
C THR A 271 -23.30 -55.06 -5.74
N THR A 272 -22.22 -55.77 -6.06
CA THR A 272 -20.85 -55.21 -6.11
C THR A 272 -20.71 -54.18 -7.23
N ILE A 273 -21.29 -54.43 -8.42
CA ILE A 273 -21.40 -53.44 -9.50
C ILE A 273 -22.17 -52.18 -9.02
N GLY A 274 -23.22 -52.35 -8.21
CA GLY A 274 -23.90 -51.23 -7.55
C GLY A 274 -23.03 -50.50 -6.52
N GLY A 275 -22.00 -51.14 -5.97
CA GLY A 275 -20.96 -50.50 -5.15
C GLY A 275 -20.02 -49.65 -5.99
N ASP A 276 -19.66 -50.09 -7.20
CA ASP A 276 -18.86 -49.29 -8.14
C ASP A 276 -19.57 -48.00 -8.58
N ASP A 277 -20.91 -47.99 -8.63
CA ASP A 277 -21.70 -46.78 -8.86
C ASP A 277 -21.44 -45.69 -7.81
N ILE A 278 -21.19 -46.09 -6.55
CA ILE A 278 -20.85 -45.17 -5.46
C ILE A 278 -19.47 -44.56 -5.71
N THR A 279 -18.48 -45.39 -6.06
CA THR A 279 -17.12 -44.91 -6.38
C THR A 279 -17.15 -44.00 -7.62
N PHE A 280 -17.92 -44.34 -8.64
CA PHE A 280 -18.16 -43.49 -9.80
C PHE A 280 -18.77 -42.14 -9.40
N GLY A 281 -19.78 -42.16 -8.52
CA GLY A 281 -20.41 -40.96 -7.97
C GLY A 281 -19.41 -40.05 -7.25
N GLY A 282 -18.58 -40.62 -6.38
CA GLY A 282 -17.53 -39.87 -5.67
C GLY A 282 -16.48 -39.25 -6.60
N GLN A 283 -16.13 -39.93 -7.70
CA GLN A 283 -15.24 -39.38 -8.72
C GLN A 283 -15.88 -38.17 -9.43
N ILE A 284 -17.17 -38.26 -9.76
CA ILE A 284 -17.93 -37.15 -10.37
C ILE A 284 -17.99 -35.94 -9.42
N ASP A 285 -18.22 -36.17 -8.13
CA ASP A 285 -18.26 -35.10 -7.13
C ASP A 285 -16.91 -34.38 -7.02
N THR A 286 -15.81 -35.13 -7.06
CA THR A 286 -14.45 -34.57 -7.08
C THR A 286 -14.22 -33.70 -8.32
N ILE A 287 -14.61 -34.19 -9.51
CA ILE A 287 -14.53 -33.42 -10.76
C ILE A 287 -15.37 -32.13 -10.68
N ASN A 288 -16.59 -32.21 -10.15
CA ASN A 288 -17.48 -31.05 -10.03
C ASN A 288 -16.90 -29.98 -9.08
N ALA A 289 -16.24 -30.40 -8.00
CA ALA A 289 -15.55 -29.49 -7.08
C ALA A 289 -14.37 -28.78 -7.78
N SER A 290 -13.50 -29.52 -8.47
CA SER A 290 -12.39 -28.95 -9.26
C SER A 290 -12.88 -28.04 -10.37
N TYR A 291 -13.97 -28.42 -11.07
CA TYR A 291 -14.61 -27.62 -12.11
C TYR A 291 -15.05 -26.26 -11.56
N SER A 292 -15.75 -26.26 -10.41
CA SER A 292 -16.22 -25.03 -9.75
C SER A 292 -15.06 -24.14 -9.29
N SER A 293 -14.00 -24.73 -8.73
CA SER A 293 -12.79 -24.01 -8.33
C SER A 293 -12.14 -23.32 -9.52
N MET A 294 -11.95 -24.03 -10.63
CA MET A 294 -11.35 -23.46 -11.85
C MET A 294 -12.17 -22.30 -12.44
N GLN A 295 -13.50 -22.37 -12.38
CA GLN A 295 -14.35 -21.25 -12.83
C GLN A 295 -14.16 -20.00 -11.95
N GLN A 296 -13.95 -20.20 -10.64
CA GLN A 296 -13.63 -19.11 -9.72
C GLN A 296 -12.24 -18.53 -10.04
N ASP A 297 -11.23 -19.36 -10.26
CA ASP A 297 -9.87 -18.91 -10.61
C ASP A 297 -9.85 -18.10 -11.92
N ILE A 298 -10.58 -18.57 -12.95
CA ILE A 298 -10.72 -17.81 -14.21
C ILE A 298 -11.39 -16.44 -13.98
N THR A 299 -12.36 -16.37 -13.07
CA THR A 299 -13.06 -15.13 -12.75
C THR A 299 -12.17 -14.17 -11.96
N SER A 300 -11.42 -14.70 -10.98
CA SER A 300 -10.43 -13.95 -10.20
C SER A 300 -9.35 -13.37 -11.11
N LEU A 301 -8.76 -14.19 -11.99
CA LEU A 301 -7.71 -13.78 -12.91
C LEU A 301 -8.15 -12.60 -13.80
N LYS A 302 -9.40 -12.62 -14.28
CA LYS A 302 -9.95 -11.50 -15.06
C LYS A 302 -10.08 -10.22 -14.24
N SER A 303 -10.53 -10.33 -12.99
CA SER A 303 -10.66 -9.20 -12.06
C SER A 303 -9.30 -8.61 -11.73
N ASP A 304 -8.33 -9.44 -11.38
CA ASP A 304 -7.00 -9.01 -10.98
C ASP A 304 -6.20 -8.45 -12.17
N TRP A 305 -6.43 -8.98 -13.37
CA TRP A 305 -5.90 -8.37 -14.59
C TRP A 305 -6.49 -6.97 -14.88
N GLN A 306 -7.77 -6.74 -14.58
CA GLN A 306 -8.36 -5.39 -14.69
C GLN A 306 -7.77 -4.44 -13.63
N ALA A 307 -7.58 -4.93 -12.40
CA ALA A 307 -6.94 -4.17 -11.33
C ALA A 307 -5.50 -3.79 -11.69
N LEU A 308 -4.73 -4.72 -12.28
CA LEU A 308 -3.37 -4.45 -12.76
C LEU A 308 -3.34 -3.38 -13.85
N GLN A 309 -4.23 -3.46 -14.85
CA GLN A 309 -4.32 -2.44 -15.90
C GLN A 309 -4.63 -1.05 -15.31
N GLN A 310 -5.54 -0.97 -14.35
CA GLN A 310 -5.86 0.29 -13.67
C GLN A 310 -4.69 0.82 -12.84
N ALA A 311 -3.99 -0.06 -12.11
CA ALA A 311 -2.82 0.32 -11.32
C ALA A 311 -1.70 0.86 -12.21
N VAL A 312 -1.43 0.20 -13.35
CA VAL A 312 -0.43 0.64 -14.32
C VAL A 312 -0.81 1.97 -14.95
N ALA A 313 -2.07 2.16 -15.33
CA ALA A 313 -2.56 3.43 -15.88
C ALA A 313 -2.45 4.60 -14.88
N ASN A 314 -2.60 4.31 -13.58
CA ASN A 314 -2.48 5.30 -12.52
C ASN A 314 -1.04 5.55 -12.04
N ASN A 315 -0.07 4.73 -12.46
CA ASN A 315 1.32 4.86 -12.04
C ASN A 315 2.06 5.90 -12.89
N ALA A 316 2.16 7.12 -12.39
CA ALA A 316 2.79 8.23 -13.10
C ALA A 316 4.30 8.03 -13.36
N SER A 317 4.98 7.16 -12.60
CA SER A 317 6.41 6.88 -12.84
C SER A 317 6.67 5.91 -13.99
N GLY A 318 5.66 5.13 -14.41
CA GLY A 318 5.85 4.01 -15.35
C GLY A 318 6.63 2.82 -14.79
N THR A 319 7.06 2.87 -13.52
CA THR A 319 7.85 1.80 -12.87
C THR A 319 7.24 1.41 -11.53
N PRO A 320 7.03 0.12 -11.20
CA PRO A 320 7.23 -1.01 -12.09
C PRO A 320 6.18 -1.04 -13.22
N PRO A 321 6.52 -1.64 -14.38
CA PRO A 321 5.55 -1.91 -15.43
C PRO A 321 4.68 -3.14 -15.08
N SER A 322 3.73 -3.46 -15.96
CA SER A 322 3.08 -4.78 -15.93
C SER A 322 4.10 -5.87 -16.24
N ASN A 323 4.09 -6.97 -15.47
CA ASN A 323 4.86 -8.17 -15.77
C ASN A 323 4.18 -9.06 -16.82
N TYR A 324 2.91 -8.78 -17.15
CA TYR A 324 2.07 -9.61 -18.00
C TYR A 324 1.52 -8.81 -19.18
N GLN A 325 1.33 -9.52 -20.28
CA GLN A 325 0.65 -9.04 -21.47
C GLN A 325 -0.75 -9.64 -21.55
N ARG A 326 -1.61 -8.98 -22.33
CA ARG A 326 -2.99 -9.45 -22.57
C ARG A 326 -3.03 -10.90 -23.10
N SER A 327 -2.07 -11.25 -23.96
CA SER A 327 -1.93 -12.60 -24.53
C SER A 327 -1.66 -13.68 -23.49
N ASP A 328 -0.93 -13.35 -22.41
CA ASP A 328 -0.61 -14.32 -21.35
C ASP A 328 -1.91 -14.71 -20.61
N ILE A 329 -2.71 -13.70 -20.28
CA ILE A 329 -4.00 -13.86 -19.60
C ILE A 329 -5.00 -14.60 -20.48
N ASP A 330 -5.12 -14.21 -21.75
CA ASP A 330 -6.04 -14.86 -22.69
C ASP A 330 -5.64 -16.33 -22.93
N SER A 331 -4.34 -16.64 -23.00
CA SER A 331 -3.84 -18.01 -23.15
C SER A 331 -4.13 -18.86 -21.91
N ALA A 332 -3.91 -18.32 -20.71
CA ALA A 332 -4.21 -19.01 -19.46
C ALA A 332 -5.71 -19.34 -19.34
N ILE A 333 -6.58 -18.38 -19.65
CA ILE A 333 -8.04 -18.57 -19.65
C ILE A 333 -8.46 -19.60 -20.71
N ALA A 334 -7.89 -19.55 -21.91
CA ALA A 334 -8.17 -20.52 -22.97
C ALA A 334 -7.79 -21.95 -22.53
N ASN A 335 -6.61 -22.12 -21.92
CA ASN A 335 -6.18 -23.41 -21.37
C ASN A 335 -7.13 -23.91 -20.27
N GLY A 336 -7.55 -23.05 -19.35
CA GLY A 336 -8.54 -23.38 -18.32
C GLY A 336 -9.86 -23.86 -18.91
N ASN A 337 -10.42 -23.12 -19.88
CA ASN A 337 -11.66 -23.50 -20.56
C ASN A 337 -11.54 -24.82 -21.34
N ASN A 338 -10.40 -25.06 -21.98
CA ASN A 338 -10.15 -26.32 -22.69
C ASN A 338 -10.14 -27.52 -21.73
N ALA A 339 -9.52 -27.37 -20.54
CA ALA A 339 -9.53 -28.40 -19.51
C ALA A 339 -10.94 -28.69 -18.99
N LEU A 340 -11.75 -27.65 -18.74
CA LEU A 340 -13.16 -27.78 -18.35
C LEU A 340 -13.98 -28.54 -19.41
N ASN A 341 -13.83 -28.18 -20.68
CA ASN A 341 -14.51 -28.85 -21.80
C ASN A 341 -14.08 -30.32 -21.96
N ASN A 342 -12.79 -30.60 -21.75
CA ASN A 342 -12.27 -31.96 -21.79
C ASN A 342 -12.85 -32.81 -20.64
N ALA A 343 -12.87 -32.28 -19.41
CA ALA A 343 -13.45 -32.97 -18.27
C ALA A 343 -14.94 -33.29 -18.49
N ASP A 344 -15.74 -32.35 -19.02
CA ASP A 344 -17.14 -32.60 -19.37
C ASP A 344 -17.29 -33.72 -20.44
N SER A 345 -16.42 -33.72 -21.46
CA SER A 345 -16.39 -34.77 -22.47
C SER A 345 -16.07 -36.15 -21.87
N VAL A 346 -15.09 -36.21 -20.96
CA VAL A 346 -14.71 -37.44 -20.28
C VAL A 346 -15.84 -37.94 -19.38
N VAL A 347 -16.46 -37.07 -18.59
CA VAL A 347 -17.62 -37.41 -17.75
C VAL A 347 -18.77 -37.97 -18.58
N LYS A 348 -19.08 -37.37 -19.74
CA LYS A 348 -20.13 -37.88 -20.64
C LYS A 348 -19.81 -39.29 -21.14
N LYS A 349 -18.59 -39.53 -21.60
CA LYS A 349 -18.14 -40.87 -22.03
C LYS A 349 -18.16 -41.87 -20.87
N ALA A 350 -17.75 -41.44 -19.68
CA ALA A 350 -17.75 -42.26 -18.49
C ALA A 350 -19.18 -42.68 -18.10
N LYS A 351 -20.15 -41.75 -18.12
CA LYS A 351 -21.58 -42.07 -17.90
C LYS A 351 -22.13 -43.09 -18.90
N GLN A 352 -21.77 -42.98 -20.18
CA GLN A 352 -22.18 -43.94 -21.20
C GLN A 352 -21.58 -45.33 -20.98
N LYS A 353 -20.30 -45.39 -20.62
CA LYS A 353 -19.61 -46.65 -20.33
C LYS A 353 -20.20 -47.33 -19.09
N ARG A 354 -20.47 -46.57 -18.03
CA ARG A 354 -21.17 -47.05 -16.82
C ARG A 354 -22.51 -47.69 -17.17
N ALA A 355 -23.35 -46.96 -17.90
CA ALA A 355 -24.66 -47.46 -18.32
C ALA A 355 -24.58 -48.74 -19.17
N THR A 356 -23.47 -48.96 -19.89
CA THR A 356 -23.25 -50.21 -20.63
C THR A 356 -23.06 -51.38 -19.66
N TYR A 357 -22.17 -51.25 -18.67
CA TYR A 357 -22.00 -52.27 -17.63
C TYR A 357 -23.31 -52.54 -16.87
N ASP A 358 -24.03 -51.49 -16.46
CA ASP A 358 -25.30 -51.64 -15.74
C ASP A 358 -26.33 -52.44 -16.56
N ASN A 359 -26.45 -52.16 -17.86
CA ASN A 359 -27.38 -52.85 -18.75
C ASN A 359 -26.96 -54.31 -18.99
N GLU A 360 -25.67 -54.55 -19.21
CA GLU A 360 -25.12 -55.90 -19.43
C GLU A 360 -25.28 -56.76 -18.17
N ALA A 361 -24.95 -56.22 -17.00
CA ALA A 361 -25.14 -56.85 -15.70
C ALA A 361 -26.62 -57.21 -15.44
N ASN A 362 -27.53 -56.25 -15.59
CA ASN A 362 -28.96 -56.51 -15.41
C ASN A 362 -29.52 -57.55 -16.38
N SER A 363 -29.03 -57.54 -17.63
CA SER A 363 -29.40 -58.55 -18.63
C SER A 363 -28.94 -59.94 -18.21
N LEU A 364 -27.68 -60.09 -17.77
CA LEU A 364 -27.12 -61.37 -17.33
C LEU A 364 -27.81 -61.88 -16.07
N ASN A 365 -28.09 -61.02 -15.10
CA ASN A 365 -28.86 -61.38 -13.90
C ASN A 365 -30.28 -61.85 -14.25
N SER A 366 -30.95 -61.20 -15.19
CA SER A 366 -32.27 -61.65 -15.66
C SER A 366 -32.21 -63.03 -16.32
N GLN A 367 -31.13 -63.32 -17.05
CA GLN A 367 -30.90 -64.65 -17.63
C GLN A 367 -30.61 -65.70 -16.54
N ALA A 368 -29.83 -65.35 -15.53
CA ALA A 368 -29.53 -66.20 -14.37
C ALA A 368 -30.81 -66.58 -13.61
N GLN A 369 -31.65 -65.59 -13.29
CA GLN A 369 -32.95 -65.80 -12.62
C GLN A 369 -33.93 -66.69 -13.40
N ALA A 370 -33.75 -66.84 -14.71
CA ALA A 370 -34.58 -67.72 -15.53
C ALA A 370 -34.12 -69.20 -15.52
N ILE A 371 -32.93 -69.50 -14.97
CA ILE A 371 -32.38 -70.86 -14.91
C ILE A 371 -33.27 -71.80 -14.08
N PRO A 372 -33.75 -71.45 -12.88
CA PRO A 372 -34.60 -72.34 -12.09
C PRO A 372 -35.87 -72.80 -12.80
N GLY A 373 -36.50 -71.95 -13.60
CA GLY A 373 -37.69 -72.31 -14.39
C GLY A 373 -37.40 -73.29 -15.54
N ARG A 374 -36.13 -73.55 -15.85
CA ARG A 374 -35.67 -74.52 -16.85
C ARG A 374 -35.14 -75.81 -16.23
N MET A 375 -34.87 -75.80 -14.93
CA MET A 375 -34.50 -77.00 -14.20
C MET A 375 -35.74 -77.89 -14.11
N GLY A 376 -35.70 -79.06 -14.76
CA GLY A 376 -36.72 -80.10 -14.63
C GLY A 376 -36.61 -80.84 -13.28
N CYS A 377 -36.53 -80.07 -12.20
CA CYS A 377 -36.89 -80.52 -10.87
C CYS A 377 -38.42 -80.31 -10.74
#